data_AF-A0A2U2C4D2-F1
#
_entry.id   AF-A0A2U2C4D2-F1
#
_cell.length_a   1.000
_cell.length_b   1.000
_cell.length_c   1.000
_cell.angle_alpha   90.00
_cell.angle_beta   90.00
_cell.angle_gamma   90.00
#
_symmetry.space_group_name_H-M   'P 1'
#
loop_
_entity.id
_entity.type
_entity.pdbx_description
1 polymer ?
#
loop_
_entity_poly.entity_id
_entity_poly.type
_entity_poly.pdbx_seq_one_letter_code
_entity_poly.pdbx_strand_id
1 'polypeptide(L)'
;MNMPVQSAHFNGHNATQAKLSRRRLLTAAPAAGLAAMMAGATPVEADNQSPLREIYWQWQEAKATFNALPDDISDGAEGDAAYQRIVHFEEQASAYEPQTLDDMLMKVIFADNNGDMRTGSIFQAALVAQAYEMAGIEAAA
;
A
#
# COMPACT_ATOMS: atom_id res chain seq x y z
N MET A 1 -32.03 -39.86 29.66
CA MET A 1 -31.85 -38.92 30.80
C MET A 1 -31.84 -37.51 30.24
N ASN A 2 -32.89 -36.74 30.55
CA ASN A 2 -32.97 -35.29 30.35
C ASN A 2 -32.05 -34.58 31.38
N MET A 3 -31.34 -33.53 30.96
CA MET A 3 -31.63 -32.12 31.32
C MET A 3 -30.54 -31.18 30.76
N PRO A 4 -30.91 -30.00 30.23
CA PRO A 4 -30.03 -28.89 29.83
C PRO A 4 -29.79 -27.93 31.02
N VAL A 5 -29.06 -26.81 30.79
CA VAL A 5 -28.90 -25.54 31.59
C VAL A 5 -27.43 -25.07 31.42
N GLN A 6 -27.03 -23.82 31.11
CA GLN A 6 -27.63 -22.49 31.27
C GLN A 6 -26.97 -21.48 30.32
N SER A 7 -27.76 -20.52 29.84
CA SER A 7 -27.34 -19.30 29.16
C SER A 7 -26.77 -18.28 30.14
N ALA A 8 -25.63 -17.67 29.82
CA ALA A 8 -25.15 -16.47 30.50
C ALA A 8 -25.52 -15.22 29.67
N HIS A 9 -26.64 -14.61 30.05
CA HIS A 9 -26.91 -13.21 29.80
C HIS A 9 -25.88 -12.36 30.57
N PHE A 10 -25.15 -11.49 29.88
CA PHE A 10 -24.50 -10.35 30.52
C PHE A 10 -25.11 -9.07 29.96
N ASN A 11 -26.09 -8.56 30.70
CA ASN A 11 -26.64 -7.22 30.52
C ASN A 11 -25.94 -6.32 31.55
N GLY A 12 -25.14 -5.38 31.08
CA GLY A 12 -24.46 -4.37 31.90
C GLY A 12 -24.67 -3.00 31.29
N HIS A 13 -25.81 -2.38 31.63
CA HIS A 13 -26.06 -0.96 31.44
C HIS A 13 -25.01 -0.13 32.20
N ASN A 14 -24.42 0.89 31.57
CA ASN A 14 -24.53 2.27 32.08
C ASN A 14 -23.88 3.32 31.17
N ALA A 15 -24.67 4.38 30.94
CA ALA A 15 -24.32 5.80 30.85
C ALA A 15 -23.20 6.21 29.85
N THR A 16 -23.34 7.20 28.98
CA THR A 16 -24.05 8.48 29.13
C THR A 16 -24.09 9.16 27.77
N GLN A 17 -25.21 9.84 27.47
CA GLN A 17 -25.28 10.86 26.45
C GLN A 17 -24.26 11.98 26.72
N ALA A 18 -23.55 12.42 25.68
CA ALA A 18 -23.02 13.77 25.63
C ALA A 18 -23.24 14.35 24.22
N LYS A 19 -24.40 14.99 24.04
CA LYS A 19 -24.62 16.02 23.02
C LYS A 19 -23.67 17.18 23.30
N LEU A 20 -22.72 17.46 22.41
CA LEU A 20 -21.97 18.73 22.42
C LEU A 20 -21.99 19.36 21.02
N SER A 21 -23.09 20.07 20.79
CA SER A 21 -23.17 21.44 20.27
C SER A 21 -22.16 21.89 19.21
N ARG A 22 -22.65 21.97 17.96
CA ARG A 22 -22.17 22.88 16.91
C ARG A 22 -22.18 24.32 17.43
N ARG A 23 -21.01 24.89 17.75
CA ARG A 23 -20.83 26.33 17.88
C ARG A 23 -19.92 26.84 16.78
N ARG A 24 -20.55 27.57 15.85
CA ARG A 24 -19.92 28.48 14.90
C ARG A 24 -19.06 29.48 15.68
N LEU A 25 -17.76 29.54 15.38
CA LEU A 25 -16.92 30.70 15.67
C LEU A 25 -16.40 31.22 14.34
N LEU A 26 -17.24 32.03 13.69
CA LEU A 26 -16.78 33.03 12.73
C LEU A 26 -16.55 34.30 13.53
N THR A 27 -15.29 34.66 13.72
CA THR A 27 -14.87 36.03 14.00
C THR A 27 -13.74 36.34 13.05
N ALA A 28 -13.99 37.29 12.17
CA ALA A 28 -13.10 37.73 11.13
C ALA A 28 -12.10 38.78 11.65
N ALA A 29 -10.83 38.60 11.24
CA ALA A 29 -9.88 39.62 10.77
C ALA A 29 -9.31 40.67 11.77
N PRO A 30 -8.26 41.43 11.39
CA PRO A 30 -7.05 41.11 10.60
C PRO A 30 -5.76 41.61 11.31
N ALA A 31 -4.58 41.18 10.86
CA ALA A 31 -3.42 42.07 10.69
C ALA A 31 -2.19 41.31 10.16
N ALA A 32 -1.80 41.71 8.96
CA ALA A 32 -0.49 41.61 8.36
C ALA A 32 0.68 41.50 9.36
N GLY A 33 1.46 40.43 9.23
CA GLY A 33 2.71 40.32 9.99
C GLY A 33 3.42 38.98 9.90
N LEU A 34 3.29 38.22 8.80
CA LEU A 34 4.14 37.05 8.49
C LEU A 34 4.04 36.63 7.01
N ALA A 35 3.73 37.57 6.11
CA ALA A 35 3.55 37.29 4.68
C ALA A 35 4.87 37.28 3.87
N ALA A 36 6.05 37.17 4.51
CA ALA A 36 7.33 37.36 3.83
C ALA A 36 8.38 36.25 4.03
N MET A 37 8.02 35.08 4.60
CA MET A 37 9.00 33.99 4.79
C MET A 37 8.58 32.60 4.30
N MET A 38 7.43 32.49 3.63
CA MET A 38 6.99 31.25 2.96
C MET A 38 6.68 31.48 1.48
N ALA A 39 7.31 32.48 0.86
CA ALA A 39 7.32 32.62 -0.60
C ALA A 39 8.28 31.58 -1.18
N GLY A 40 7.80 30.35 -1.29
CA GLY A 40 8.58 29.21 -1.80
C GLY A 40 7.86 27.86 -1.76
N ALA A 41 6.69 27.75 -1.12
CA ALA A 41 5.81 26.62 -1.39
C ALA A 41 5.08 26.90 -2.71
N THR A 42 5.76 26.67 -3.82
CA THR A 42 5.08 26.33 -5.07
C THR A 42 4.03 25.27 -4.75
N PRO A 43 2.79 25.37 -5.26
CA PRO A 43 1.85 24.26 -5.13
C PRO A 43 2.54 23.01 -5.69
N VAL A 44 2.79 22.02 -4.84
CA VAL A 44 3.30 20.71 -5.26
C VAL A 44 2.11 20.00 -5.90
N GLU A 45 1.77 20.42 -7.10
CA GLU A 45 0.82 19.77 -8.00
C GLU A 45 1.63 19.26 -9.19
N ALA A 46 2.47 18.28 -8.91
CA ALA A 46 2.88 17.33 -9.91
C ALA A 46 2.27 16.01 -9.46
N ASP A 47 1.43 15.41 -10.29
CA ASP A 47 1.17 13.98 -10.32
C ASP A 47 2.50 13.24 -10.56
N ASN A 48 3.42 13.31 -9.59
CA ASN A 48 4.68 12.61 -9.57
C ASN A 48 4.39 11.20 -9.09
N GLN A 49 3.73 10.45 -9.96
CA GLN A 49 3.56 9.02 -9.83
C GLN A 49 4.96 8.39 -9.69
N SER A 50 5.21 7.60 -8.65
CA SER A 50 6.53 7.01 -8.39
C SER A 50 7.06 6.29 -9.64
N PRO A 51 8.33 6.47 -10.05
CA PRO A 51 8.94 5.65 -11.09
C PRO A 51 8.84 4.15 -10.81
N LEU A 52 8.76 3.75 -9.53
CA LEU A 52 8.54 2.36 -9.13
C LEU A 52 7.16 1.83 -9.54
N ARG A 53 6.15 2.68 -9.75
CA ARG A 53 4.84 2.23 -10.28
C ARG A 53 4.95 1.76 -11.71
N GLU A 54 5.72 2.47 -12.54
CA GLU A 54 5.94 2.03 -13.93
C GLU A 54 6.72 0.72 -13.96
N ILE A 55 7.82 0.64 -13.18
CA ILE A 55 8.61 -0.60 -13.06
C ILE A 55 7.73 -1.75 -12.55
N TYR A 56 6.81 -1.49 -11.61
CA TYR A 56 5.91 -2.51 -11.08
C TYR A 56 5.04 -3.11 -12.18
N TRP A 57 4.40 -2.30 -13.02
CA TRP A 57 3.57 -2.82 -14.11
C TRP A 57 4.38 -3.58 -15.15
N GLN A 58 5.57 -3.10 -15.50
CA GLN A 58 6.47 -3.80 -16.42
C GLN A 58 6.95 -5.15 -15.85
N TRP A 59 7.20 -5.21 -14.54
CA TRP A 59 7.53 -6.44 -13.83
C TRP A 59 6.35 -7.42 -13.80
N GLN A 60 5.13 -6.95 -13.55
CA GLN A 60 3.93 -7.80 -13.61
C GLN A 60 3.72 -8.38 -15.00
N GLU A 61 3.91 -7.60 -16.07
CA GLU A 61 3.83 -8.08 -17.45
C GLU A 61 4.93 -9.11 -17.75
N ALA A 62 6.16 -8.90 -17.28
CA ALA A 62 7.25 -9.86 -17.42
C ALA A 62 6.95 -11.18 -16.70
N LYS A 63 6.42 -11.12 -15.47
CA LYS A 63 5.96 -12.30 -14.72
C LYS A 63 4.84 -13.04 -15.45
N ALA A 64 3.84 -12.31 -15.95
CA ALA A 64 2.74 -12.90 -16.72
C ALA A 64 3.25 -13.59 -17.99
N THR A 65 4.22 -12.99 -18.67
CA THR A 65 4.85 -13.57 -19.87
C THR A 65 5.58 -14.86 -19.55
N PHE A 66 6.42 -14.86 -18.50
CA PHE A 66 7.15 -16.05 -18.07
C PHE A 66 6.19 -17.17 -17.63
N ASN A 67 5.17 -16.85 -16.84
CA ASN A 67 4.17 -17.81 -16.35
C ASN A 67 3.27 -18.38 -17.48
N ALA A 68 3.21 -17.72 -18.63
CA ALA A 68 2.45 -18.18 -19.79
C ALA A 68 3.28 -19.08 -20.72
N LEU A 69 4.59 -19.24 -20.48
CA LEU A 69 5.42 -20.13 -21.27
C LEU A 69 5.05 -21.60 -21.02
N PRO A 70 5.02 -22.44 -22.08
CA PRO A 70 4.97 -23.89 -21.92
C PRO A 70 6.15 -24.43 -21.11
N ASP A 71 5.93 -25.48 -20.31
CA ASP A 71 6.96 -26.12 -19.47
C ASP A 71 8.20 -26.58 -20.27
N ASP A 72 8.03 -26.99 -21.53
CA ASP A 72 9.14 -27.42 -22.39
C ASP A 72 9.98 -26.25 -22.94
N ILE A 73 9.46 -25.02 -22.85
CA ILE A 73 10.13 -23.77 -23.25
C ILE A 73 10.69 -23.03 -22.02
N SER A 74 10.04 -23.13 -20.86
CA SER A 74 10.44 -22.43 -19.63
C SER A 74 11.85 -22.80 -19.15
N ASP A 75 12.29 -24.03 -19.43
CA ASP A 75 13.62 -24.52 -19.07
C ASP A 75 14.67 -24.29 -20.17
N GLY A 76 14.28 -23.65 -21.28
CA GLY A 76 15.13 -23.32 -22.41
C GLY A 76 15.60 -21.87 -22.43
N ALA A 77 16.37 -21.51 -23.47
CA ALA A 77 16.93 -20.16 -23.63
C ALA A 77 15.86 -19.05 -23.67
N GLU A 78 14.65 -19.36 -24.13
CA GLU A 78 13.52 -18.43 -24.13
C GLU A 78 12.97 -18.19 -22.72
N GLY A 79 12.83 -19.26 -21.92
CA GLY A 79 12.48 -19.17 -20.51
C GLY A 79 13.53 -18.41 -19.70
N ASP A 80 14.82 -18.68 -19.91
CA ASP A 80 15.92 -17.93 -19.31
C ASP A 80 15.82 -16.43 -19.65
N ALA A 81 15.61 -16.09 -20.92
CA ALA A 81 15.50 -14.69 -21.34
C ALA A 81 14.28 -13.98 -20.70
N ALA A 82 13.14 -14.66 -20.61
CA ALA A 82 11.95 -14.14 -19.95
C ALA A 82 12.18 -13.95 -18.44
N TYR A 83 12.83 -14.91 -17.78
CA TYR A 83 13.17 -14.80 -16.35
C TYR A 83 14.18 -13.68 -16.09
N GLN A 84 15.20 -13.52 -16.92
CA GLN A 84 16.16 -12.41 -16.80
C GLN A 84 15.50 -11.04 -16.89
N ARG A 85 14.39 -10.92 -17.62
CA ARG A 85 13.61 -9.68 -17.68
C ARG A 85 12.88 -9.38 -16.36
N ILE A 86 12.41 -10.41 -15.65
CA ILE A 86 11.85 -10.27 -14.30
C ILE A 86 12.95 -9.77 -13.35
N VAL A 87 14.09 -10.47 -13.32
CA VAL A 87 15.24 -10.11 -12.48
C VAL A 87 15.71 -8.68 -12.74
N HIS A 88 15.75 -8.24 -14.00
CA HIS A 88 16.13 -6.89 -14.36
C HIS A 88 15.27 -5.81 -13.66
N PHE A 89 13.95 -6.01 -13.60
CA PHE A 89 13.06 -5.05 -12.91
C PHE A 89 13.16 -5.15 -11.39
N GLU A 90 13.38 -6.34 -10.84
CA GLU A 90 13.64 -6.52 -9.41
C GLU A 90 14.92 -5.82 -8.98
N GLU A 91 15.99 -5.92 -9.78
CA GLU A 91 17.25 -5.20 -9.55
C GLU A 91 17.04 -3.69 -9.58
N GLN A 92 16.35 -3.15 -10.59
CA GLN A 92 16.02 -1.72 -10.67
C GLN A 92 15.21 -1.26 -9.45
N ALA A 93 14.15 -2.00 -9.11
CA ALA A 93 13.30 -1.69 -7.97
C ALA A 93 14.09 -1.75 -6.66
N SER A 94 15.01 -2.72 -6.50
CA SER A 94 15.85 -2.86 -5.32
C SER A 94 16.85 -1.72 -5.14
N ALA A 95 17.47 -1.27 -6.24
CA ALA A 95 18.50 -0.23 -6.25
C ALA A 95 17.93 1.19 -6.11
N TYR A 96 16.64 1.38 -6.36
CA TYR A 96 15.99 2.68 -6.26
C TYR A 96 15.96 3.19 -4.81
N GLU A 97 16.46 4.39 -4.53
CA GLU A 97 16.40 5.00 -3.20
C GLU A 97 15.07 5.78 -3.03
N PRO A 98 14.17 5.37 -2.12
CA PRO A 98 12.88 6.02 -1.94
C PRO A 98 13.01 7.49 -1.52
N GLN A 99 12.29 8.38 -2.20
CA GLN A 99 12.27 9.82 -1.87
C GLN A 99 10.90 10.27 -1.34
N THR A 100 9.87 9.50 -1.64
CA THR A 100 8.47 9.80 -1.30
C THR A 100 7.82 8.64 -0.53
N LEU A 101 6.67 8.93 0.07
CA LEU A 101 5.85 7.87 0.67
C LEU A 101 5.40 6.86 -0.39
N ASP A 102 5.02 7.31 -1.59
CA ASP A 102 4.61 6.42 -2.69
C ASP A 102 5.73 5.44 -3.05
N ASP A 103 6.99 5.89 -3.11
CA ASP A 103 8.15 5.01 -3.34
C ASP A 103 8.28 3.94 -2.24
N MET A 104 8.09 4.33 -0.98
CA MET A 104 8.14 3.39 0.15
C MET A 104 7.00 2.36 0.09
N LEU A 105 5.79 2.77 -0.29
CA LEU A 105 4.66 1.86 -0.49
C LEU A 105 4.98 0.87 -1.61
N MET A 106 5.51 1.35 -2.73
CA MET A 106 5.90 0.50 -3.86
C MET A 106 7.00 -0.49 -3.47
N LYS A 107 8.00 -0.09 -2.66
CA LYS A 107 9.02 -1.01 -2.14
C LYS A 107 8.42 -2.16 -1.33
N VAL A 108 7.42 -1.88 -0.49
CA VAL A 108 6.71 -2.91 0.26
C VAL A 108 5.95 -3.85 -0.68
N ILE A 109 5.29 -3.30 -1.70
CA ILE A 109 4.55 -4.09 -2.71
C ILE A 109 5.49 -4.98 -3.55
N PHE A 110 6.67 -4.47 -3.95
CA PHE A 110 7.70 -5.29 -4.61
C PHE A 110 8.20 -6.41 -3.71
N ALA A 111 8.49 -6.11 -2.44
CA ALA A 111 8.98 -7.10 -1.47
C ALA A 111 7.92 -8.18 -1.19
N ASP A 112 6.64 -7.82 -1.21
CA ASP A 112 5.52 -8.74 -1.07
C ASP A 112 5.45 -9.76 -2.22
N ASN A 113 5.82 -9.37 -3.43
CA ASN A 113 5.81 -10.23 -4.60
C ASN A 113 4.45 -10.91 -4.86
N ASN A 114 3.37 -10.13 -4.85
CA ASN A 114 1.99 -10.63 -5.00
C ASN A 114 1.62 -11.71 -3.97
N GLY A 115 1.96 -11.48 -2.70
CA GLY A 115 1.68 -12.40 -1.60
C GLY A 115 2.65 -13.56 -1.44
N ASP A 116 3.73 -13.63 -2.23
CA ASP A 116 4.77 -14.66 -2.10
C ASP A 116 5.73 -14.37 -0.93
N MET A 117 5.73 -13.15 -0.40
CA MET A 117 6.41 -12.89 0.86
C MET A 117 5.73 -13.73 1.95
N ARG A 118 6.42 -14.77 2.42
CA ARG A 118 5.98 -15.60 3.54
C ARG A 118 5.86 -14.76 4.80
N THR A 119 4.71 -14.14 5.02
CA THR A 119 4.42 -13.36 6.22
C THR A 119 4.15 -14.32 7.37
N GLY A 120 5.20 -14.81 8.02
CA GLY A 120 5.08 -15.49 9.32
C GLY A 120 4.60 -14.57 10.44
N SER A 121 4.52 -13.26 10.18
CA SER A 121 4.14 -12.22 11.13
C SER A 121 2.87 -11.49 10.70
N ILE A 122 1.89 -11.39 11.60
CA ILE A 122 0.67 -10.61 11.41
C ILE A 122 0.95 -9.14 11.09
N PHE A 123 2.07 -8.60 11.61
CA PHE A 123 2.46 -7.21 11.36
C PHE A 123 2.94 -6.99 9.92
N GLN A 124 3.62 -7.98 9.34
CA GLN A 124 4.07 -7.91 7.94
C GLN A 124 2.87 -7.96 7.00
N ALA A 125 1.94 -8.88 7.24
CA ALA A 125 0.70 -8.97 6.46
C ALA A 125 -0.12 -7.67 6.53
N ALA A 126 -0.26 -7.08 7.72
CA ALA A 126 -0.97 -5.81 7.90
C ALA A 126 -0.27 -4.65 7.16
N LEU A 127 1.06 -4.58 7.21
CA LEU A 127 1.83 -3.54 6.51
C LEU A 127 1.68 -3.65 4.99
N VAL A 128 1.75 -4.87 4.45
CA VAL A 128 1.54 -5.12 3.01
C VAL A 128 0.14 -4.71 2.59
N ALA A 129 -0.89 -5.17 3.32
CA ALA A 129 -2.28 -4.83 3.01
C ALA A 129 -2.51 -3.31 2.99
N GLN A 130 -1.96 -2.60 3.98
CA GLN A 130 -2.00 -1.14 4.03
C GLN A 130 -1.26 -0.51 2.85
N ALA A 131 -0.13 -1.08 2.42
CA ALA A 131 0.63 -0.55 1.28
C ALA A 131 -0.16 -0.64 -0.03
N TYR A 132 -0.79 -1.78 -0.31
CA TYR A 132 -1.68 -1.94 -1.48
C TYR A 132 -2.87 -0.97 -1.44
N GLU A 133 -3.53 -0.85 -0.29
CA GLU A 133 -4.66 0.07 -0.09
C GLU A 133 -4.25 1.53 -0.37
N MET A 134 -3.15 1.98 0.22
CA MET A 134 -2.65 3.35 0.04
C MET A 134 -2.14 3.61 -1.37
N ALA A 135 -1.59 2.60 -2.05
CA ALA A 135 -1.15 2.72 -3.43
C ALA A 135 -2.31 2.67 -4.44
N GLY A 136 -3.51 2.24 -4.02
CA GLY A 136 -4.66 2.03 -4.90
C GLY A 136 -4.45 0.87 -5.88
N ILE A 137 -3.68 -0.15 -5.47
CA ILE A 137 -3.38 -1.35 -6.26
C ILE A 137 -4.13 -2.52 -5.62
N GLU A 138 -4.86 -3.28 -6.43
CA GLU A 138 -5.49 -4.52 -5.95
C GLU A 138 -4.41 -5.60 -5.76
N ALA A 139 -4.34 -6.18 -4.56
CA ALA A 139 -3.48 -7.32 -4.32
C ALA A 139 -3.96 -8.52 -5.16
N ALA A 140 -3.03 -9.25 -5.76
CA ALA A 140 -3.36 -10.51 -6.41
C ALA A 140 -3.84 -11.52 -5.34
N ALA A 141 -5.00 -12.12 -5.58
CA ALA A 141 -5.65 -13.07 -4.68
C ALA A 141 -4.98 -14.45 -4.66
#